data_AF-A0A552DLR9-F1
#
_entry.id   AF-A0A552DLR9-F1
#
_cell.length_a   1.000
_cell.length_b   1.000
_cell.length_c   1.000
_cell.angle_alpha   90.00
_cell.angle_beta   90.00
_cell.angle_gamma   90.00
#
_symmetry.space_group_name_H-M   'P 1'
#
loop_
_entity.id
_entity.type
_entity.pdbx_description
1 polymer ?
#
loop_
_entity_poly.entity_id
_entity_poly.type
_entity_poly.pdbx_seq_one_letter_code
_entity_poly.pdbx_strand_id
1 'polypeptide(L)'
;MASKSIGVRIPDAINERFESYGRRHFPKGDGFDKTKTALDLICKGLQCSRDQENDVEQLVKQIVEQEMRTVIEEVTATVAGLNGEIETLKRLIDREDTEEDSGMSRSTLAPIFEDF
;
A
#
# COMPACT_ATOMS: atom_id res chain seq x y z
N MET A 1 -9.38 0.75 -14.81
CA MET A 1 -9.97 1.12 -13.50
C MET A 1 -8.82 1.18 -12.50
N ALA A 2 -8.55 2.33 -11.90
CA ALA A 2 -7.41 2.50 -10.98
C ALA A 2 -7.88 2.23 -9.55
N SER A 3 -7.41 1.14 -8.93
CA SER A 3 -7.59 0.95 -7.49
C SER A 3 -6.60 1.85 -6.76
N LYS A 4 -7.11 2.88 -6.09
CA LYS A 4 -6.36 3.72 -5.14
C LYS A 4 -6.68 3.25 -3.73
N SER A 5 -6.10 2.14 -3.29
CA SER A 5 -6.14 1.75 -1.88
C SER A 5 -5.00 2.44 -1.12
N ILE A 6 -5.12 3.77 -0.98
CA ILE A 6 -4.38 4.49 0.08
C ILE A 6 -5.04 4.06 1.39
N GLY A 7 -4.27 3.43 2.28
CA GLY A 7 -4.74 3.05 3.60
C GLY A 7 -5.50 4.20 4.25
N VAL A 8 -6.81 4.02 4.42
CA VAL A 8 -7.70 5.06 4.94
C VAL A 8 -7.27 5.36 6.36
N ARG A 9 -6.73 6.56 6.58
CA ARG A 9 -6.37 7.00 7.93
C ARG A 9 -7.65 7.16 8.75
N ILE A 10 -7.79 6.36 9.80
CA ILE A 10 -8.88 6.51 10.77
C ILE A 10 -8.68 7.87 11.47
N PRO A 11 -9.69 8.75 11.52
CA PRO A 11 -9.61 10.01 12.25
C PRO A 11 -9.19 9.81 13.71
N ASP A 12 -8.28 10.64 14.21
CA ASP A 12 -7.70 10.49 15.56
C ASP A 12 -8.79 10.46 16.65
N ALA A 13 -9.82 11.28 16.51
CA ALA A 13 -10.97 11.29 17.43
C ALA A 13 -11.75 9.96 17.48
N ILE A 14 -11.79 9.20 16.38
CA ILE A 14 -12.39 7.87 16.36
C ILE A 14 -11.46 6.88 17.06
N ASN A 15 -10.16 6.97 16.80
CA ASN A 15 -9.17 6.12 17.45
C ASN A 15 -9.15 6.30 18.98
N GLU A 16 -9.15 7.55 19.46
CA GLU A 16 -9.20 7.86 20.89
C GLU A 16 -10.46 7.30 21.58
N ARG A 17 -11.62 7.39 20.91
CA ARG A 17 -12.87 6.84 21.42
C ARG A 17 -12.84 5.32 21.46
N PHE A 18 -12.28 4.69 20.43
CA PHE A 18 -12.07 3.25 20.38
C PHE A 18 -11.16 2.78 21.53
N GLU A 19 -10.02 3.43 21.73
CA GLU A 19 -9.08 3.11 22.81
C GLU A 19 -9.70 3.33 24.19
N SER A 20 -10.35 4.47 24.40
CA SER A 20 -11.01 4.80 25.66
C SER A 20 -12.11 3.80 25.99
N TYR A 21 -12.84 3.32 24.99
CA TYR A 21 -13.87 2.33 25.17
C TYR A 21 -13.27 0.97 25.51
N GLY A 22 -12.27 0.52 24.74
CA GLY A 22 -11.62 -0.78 24.96
C GLY A 22 -10.92 -0.88 26.31
N ARG A 23 -10.20 0.16 26.75
CA ARG A 23 -9.58 0.19 28.09
C ARG A 23 -10.59 0.08 29.22
N ARG A 24 -11.81 0.58 29.03
CA ARG A 24 -12.88 0.53 30.04
C ARG A 24 -13.59 -0.82 30.12
N HIS A 25 -13.78 -1.50 28.98
CA HIS A 25 -14.64 -2.69 28.90
C HIS A 25 -13.87 -4.00 28.72
N PHE A 26 -12.70 -3.93 28.09
CA PHE A 26 -11.86 -5.09 27.77
C PHE A 26 -10.38 -4.85 28.10
N PRO A 27 -10.03 -4.46 29.35
CA PRO A 27 -8.65 -4.20 29.75
C PRO A 27 -7.77 -5.45 29.62
N LYS A 28 -6.52 -5.28 29.19
CA LYS A 28 -5.56 -6.38 29.00
C LYS A 28 -4.13 -5.89 29.26
N GLY A 29 -3.62 -6.15 30.47
CA GLY A 29 -2.33 -5.61 30.91
C GLY A 29 -2.32 -4.08 30.87
N ASP A 30 -1.25 -3.50 30.32
CA ASP A 30 -1.12 -2.04 30.09
C ASP A 30 -1.97 -1.52 28.91
N GLY A 31 -2.70 -2.41 28.23
CA GLY A 31 -3.52 -2.12 27.06
C GLY A 31 -4.96 -2.63 27.18
N PHE A 32 -5.54 -3.00 26.04
CA PHE A 32 -6.88 -3.55 25.95
C PHE A 32 -6.99 -4.52 24.78
N ASP A 33 -8.01 -5.38 24.81
CA ASP A 33 -8.28 -6.33 23.74
C ASP A 33 -8.98 -5.62 22.57
N LYS A 34 -8.20 -5.25 21.55
CA LYS A 34 -8.70 -4.55 20.36
C LYS A 34 -9.73 -5.36 19.58
N THR A 35 -9.55 -6.67 19.49
CA THR A 35 -10.46 -7.55 18.74
C THR A 35 -11.81 -7.62 19.43
N LYS A 36 -11.84 -7.90 20.74
CA LYS A 36 -13.09 -7.90 21.51
C LYS A 36 -13.78 -6.53 21.48
N THR A 37 -12.99 -5.47 21.58
CA THR A 37 -13.50 -4.10 21.50
C THR A 37 -14.18 -3.81 20.17
N ALA A 38 -13.53 -4.15 19.06
CA ALA A 38 -14.09 -3.95 17.72
C ALA A 38 -15.37 -4.78 17.52
N LEU A 39 -15.34 -6.06 17.88
CA LEU A 39 -16.49 -6.94 17.76
C LEU A 39 -17.68 -6.45 18.61
N ASP A 40 -17.45 -6.06 19.86
CA ASP A 40 -18.50 -5.54 20.72
C ASP A 40 -19.10 -4.22 20.18
N LEU A 41 -18.28 -3.31 19.66
CA LEU A 41 -18.76 -2.08 19.04
C LEU A 41 -19.56 -2.34 17.74
N ILE A 42 -19.12 -3.30 16.93
CA ILE A 42 -19.84 -3.76 15.72
C ILE A 42 -21.18 -4.37 16.14
N CYS A 43 -21.18 -5.29 17.11
CA CYS A 43 -22.38 -5.93 17.62
C CYS A 43 -23.38 -4.91 18.19
N LYS A 44 -22.91 -3.90 18.93
CA LYS A 44 -23.75 -2.81 19.44
C LYS A 44 -24.33 -1.95 18.31
N GLY A 45 -23.53 -1.64 17.30
CA GLY A 45 -23.99 -0.87 16.14
C GLY A 45 -25.04 -1.61 15.32
N LEU A 46 -24.90 -2.92 15.19
CA LEU A 46 -25.81 -3.81 14.46
C LEU A 46 -26.99 -4.31 15.32
N GLN A 47 -27.00 -4.02 16.63
CA GLN A 47 -27.98 -4.51 17.59
C GLN A 47 -28.06 -6.04 17.64
N CYS A 48 -26.91 -6.71 17.59
CA CYS A 48 -26.83 -8.17 17.62
C CYS A 48 -27.42 -8.72 18.93
N SER A 49 -28.16 -9.82 18.82
CA SER A 49 -28.49 -10.63 20.00
C SER A 49 -27.27 -11.43 20.45
N ARG A 50 -27.28 -11.92 21.70
CA ARG A 50 -26.21 -12.79 22.23
C ARG A 50 -25.95 -14.01 21.34
N ASP A 51 -26.99 -14.54 20.71
CA ASP A 51 -26.89 -15.73 19.87
C ASP A 51 -26.22 -15.42 18.51
N GLN A 52 -26.17 -14.14 18.11
CA GLN A 52 -25.58 -13.67 16.86
C GLN A 52 -24.12 -13.22 17.00
N GLU A 53 -23.58 -13.08 18.22
CA GLU A 53 -22.21 -12.60 18.45
C GLU A 53 -21.17 -13.48 17.73
N ASN A 54 -21.35 -14.80 17.77
CA ASN A 54 -20.44 -15.75 17.13
C ASN A 54 -20.53 -15.71 15.60
N ASP A 55 -21.74 -15.54 15.05
CA ASP A 55 -21.96 -15.44 13.60
C ASP A 55 -21.31 -14.16 13.05
N VAL A 56 -21.46 -13.05 13.78
CA VAL A 56 -20.84 -11.76 13.43
C VAL A 56 -19.32 -11.86 13.55
N GLU A 57 -18.79 -12.51 14.57
CA GLU A 57 -17.35 -12.74 14.69
C GLU A 57 -16.81 -13.54 13.50
N GLN A 58 -17.50 -14.59 13.06
CA GLN A 58 -17.09 -15.36 11.88
C GLN A 58 -17.18 -14.54 10.60
N LEU A 59 -18.26 -13.79 10.41
CA LEU A 59 -18.43 -12.93 9.24
C LEU A 59 -17.33 -11.86 9.16
N VAL A 60 -17.03 -11.20 10.28
CA VAL A 60 -15.95 -10.20 10.36
C VAL A 60 -14.59 -10.83 10.02
N LYS A 61 -14.30 -12.03 10.52
CA LYS A 61 -13.06 -12.75 10.16
C LYS A 61 -12.98 -13.01 8.65
N GLN A 62 -14.05 -13.52 8.05
CA GLN A 62 -14.09 -13.80 6.60
C GLN A 62 -13.88 -12.53 5.77
N ILE A 63 -14.53 -11.43 6.15
CA ILE A 63 -14.38 -10.13 5.47
C ILE A 63 -12.93 -9.65 5.59
N VAL A 64 -12.36 -9.65 6.80
CA VAL A 64 -10.99 -9.19 7.03
C VAL A 64 -9.97 -10.04 6.25
N GLU A 65 -10.14 -11.36 6.21
CA GLU A 65 -9.28 -12.27 5.43
C GLU A 65 -9.37 -11.98 3.93
N GLN A 66 -10.58 -11.75 3.42
CA GLN A 66 -10.79 -11.43 2.01
C GLN A 66 -10.18 -10.07 1.63
N GLU A 67 -10.43 -9.03 2.44
CA GLU A 67 -9.86 -7.70 2.22
C GLU A 67 -8.32 -7.72 2.29
N MET A 68 -7.74 -8.44 3.26
CA MET A 68 -6.28 -8.61 3.35
C MET A 68 -5.71 -9.28 2.11
N ARG A 69 -6.40 -10.30 1.57
CA ARG A 69 -5.99 -10.95 0.32
C ARG A 69 -5.98 -9.97 -0.84
N THR A 70 -7.05 -9.19 -1.00
CA THR A 70 -7.15 -8.18 -2.07
C THR A 70 -6.05 -7.12 -1.93
N VAL A 71 -5.78 -6.62 -0.72
CA VAL A 71 -4.67 -5.67 -0.49
C VAL A 71 -3.33 -6.28 -0.86
N ILE A 72 -3.06 -7.54 -0.50
CA ILE A 72 -1.82 -8.24 -0.86
C ILE A 72 -1.68 -8.36 -2.38
N GLU A 73 -2.75 -8.72 -3.08
CA GLU A 73 -2.76 -8.82 -4.55
C GLU A 73 -2.48 -7.48 -5.21
N GLU A 74 -3.12 -6.39 -4.75
CA GLU A 74 -2.89 -5.04 -5.26
C GLU A 74 -1.47 -4.54 -5.02
N VAL A 75 -0.93 -4.77 -3.82
CA VAL A 75 0.45 -4.40 -3.48
C VAL A 75 1.43 -5.22 -4.33
N THR A 76 1.19 -6.52 -4.49
CA THR A 76 2.04 -7.40 -5.30
C THR A 76 2.07 -6.95 -6.76
N ALA A 77 0.89 -6.63 -7.33
CA ALA A 77 0.80 -6.11 -8.70
C ALA A 77 1.53 -4.77 -8.85
N THR A 78 1.41 -3.88 -7.87
CA THR A 78 2.10 -2.58 -7.87
C THR A 78 3.61 -2.74 -7.82
N VAL A 79 4.11 -3.60 -6.92
CA VAL A 79 5.55 -3.89 -6.80
C VAL A 79 6.09 -4.52 -8.08
N ALA A 80 5.35 -5.45 -8.69
CA ALA A 80 5.74 -6.05 -9.96
C ALA A 80 5.81 -5.02 -11.09
N GLY A 81 4.84 -4.10 -11.16
CA GLY A 81 4.83 -2.99 -12.11
C GLY A 81 6.05 -2.07 -11.95
N LEU A 82 6.32 -1.61 -10.72
CA LEU A 82 7.46 -0.76 -10.41
C LEU A 82 8.80 -1.44 -10.73
N ASN A 83 8.94 -2.73 -10.42
CA ASN A 83 10.15 -3.49 -10.80
C ASN A 83 10.33 -3.55 -12.32
N GLY A 84 9.25 -3.71 -13.08
CA GLY A 84 9.28 -3.66 -14.54
C GLY A 84 9.75 -2.30 -15.05
N GLU A 85 9.21 -1.20 -14.51
CA GLU A 85 9.61 0.16 -14.86
C GLU A 85 11.09 0.42 -14.55
N ILE A 86 11.59 -0.03 -13.39
CA ILE A 86 13.00 0.06 -13.00
C ILE A 86 13.89 -0.67 -14.00
N GLU A 87 13.54 -1.89 -14.39
CA GLU A 87 14.31 -2.67 -15.37
C GLU A 87 14.32 -2.02 -16.76
N THR A 88 13.20 -1.42 -17.19
CA THR A 88 13.16 -0.65 -18.43
C THR A 88 14.07 0.57 -18.37
N LEU A 89 14.06 1.32 -17.25
CA LEU A 89 14.93 2.47 -17.07
C LEU A 89 16.41 2.09 -17.07
N LYS A 90 16.80 0.99 -16.38
CA LYS A 90 18.18 0.48 -16.41
C LYS A 90 18.66 0.20 -17.83
N ARG A 91 17.85 -0.48 -18.64
CA ARG A 91 18.20 -0.79 -20.04
C ARG A 91 18.36 0.46 -20.91
N LEU A 92 17.57 1.51 -20.65
CA LEU A 92 17.69 2.77 -21.37
C LEU A 92 19.01 3.48 -21.02
N ILE A 93 19.37 3.50 -19.74
CA ILE A 93 20.65 4.06 -19.27
C ILE A 93 21.82 3.27 -19.87
N ASP A 94 21.80 1.94 -19.75
CA ASP A 94 22.85 1.07 -20.30
C ASP A 94 23.04 1.29 -21.81
N ARG A 95 21.95 1.58 -22.54
CA ARG A 95 22.01 1.86 -23.98
C ARG A 95 22.59 3.24 -24.28
N GLU A 96 22.20 4.26 -23.52
CA GLU A 96 22.74 5.62 -23.66
C GLU A 96 24.25 5.64 -23.40
N ASP A 97 24.71 4.94 -22.37
CA ASP A 97 26.15 4.80 -22.05
C ASP A 97 26.93 4.10 -23.18
N THR A 98 26.32 3.13 -23.87
CA THR A 98 26.96 2.46 -25.03
C THR A 98 26.99 3.30 -26.31
N GLU A 99 26.07 4.24 -26.47
CA GLU A 99 26.02 5.15 -27.64
C GLU A 99 26.99 6.34 -27.47
N GLU A 100 27.32 6.75 -26.22
CA GLU A 100 28.38 7.75 -25.96
C GLU A 100 29.80 7.20 -26.18
N ASP A 101 30.06 5.93 -25.84
CA ASP A 101 31.40 5.32 -25.98
C ASP A 101 31.69 4.85 -27.43
N SER A 102 30.66 4.72 -28.28
CA SER A 102 30.80 4.41 -29.71
C SER A 102 30.80 5.66 -30.61
N GLY A 103 30.68 6.86 -30.02
CA GLY A 103 30.59 8.15 -30.71
C GLY A 103 31.92 8.82 -31.08
N MET A 104 33.08 8.15 -30.92
CA MET A 104 34.37 8.74 -31.29
C MET A 104 34.76 8.44 -32.75
N SER A 105 34.06 9.09 -33.68
CA SER A 105 34.63 9.59 -34.95
C SER A 105 33.65 10.53 -35.67
N ARG A 106 33.40 11.72 -35.10
CA ARG A 106 33.04 12.88 -35.92
C ARG A 106 34.32 13.52 -36.49
N SER A 107 34.95 12.81 -37.42
CA SER A 107 35.97 13.40 -38.30
C SER A 107 35.28 14.06 -39.48
N THR A 108 34.86 15.32 -39.33
CA THR A 108 34.85 16.36 -40.39
C THR A 108 34.42 17.70 -39.79
N LEU A 109 35.33 18.35 -39.08
CA LEU A 109 35.38 19.82 -39.08
C LEU A 109 36.60 20.20 -39.91
N ALA A 110 36.40 20.33 -41.22
CA ALA A 110 37.35 21.05 -42.05
C ALA A 110 37.34 22.51 -41.59
N PRO A 111 38.49 23.13 -41.27
CA PRO A 111 38.52 24.55 -40.99
C PRO A 111 38.20 25.28 -42.30
N ILE A 112 37.01 25.88 -42.36
CA ILE A 112 36.77 27.02 -43.25
C ILE A 112 37.65 28.12 -42.67
N PHE A 113 38.78 28.43 -43.31
CA PHE A 113 39.48 29.72 -43.35
C PHE A 113 40.94 29.46 -43.75
N GLU A 114 41.25 29.64 -45.03
CA GLU A 114 42.48 30.27 -45.53
C GLU A 114 42.36 30.39 -47.06
N ASP A 115 41.97 31.59 -47.51
CA ASP A 115 42.39 32.21 -48.77
C ASP A 115 41.88 33.68 -48.75
N PHE A 116 42.65 34.52 -48.08
CA PHE A 116 42.81 35.95 -48.35
C PHE A 116 44.30 36.25 -48.42
#